data_AF-A0A352MW83-F1
#
_entry.id   AF-A0A352MW83-F1
#
_cell.length_a   1.000
_cell.length_b   1.000
_cell.length_c   1.000
_cell.angle_alpha   90.00
_cell.angle_beta   90.00
_cell.angle_gamma   90.00
#
_symmetry.space_group_name_H-M   'P 1'
#
loop_
_entity.id
_entity.type
_entity.pdbx_description
1 polymer ?
#
loop_
_entity_poly.entity_id
_entity_poly.type
_entity_poly.pdbx_seq_one_letter_code
_entity_poly.pdbx_strand_id
1 'polypeptide(L)' 'AIEEDINIEAPLIKLEKSEIWEIADNLGYLDYVKDKTFSCWNKQDGHCGKCLSCISRIEGLQKYLKIKEGVESGK' A
#
# COMPACT_ATOMS: atom_id res chain seq x y z
N ALA A 1 35.47 -10.51 -6.29
CA ALA A 1 34.62 -10.15 -5.14
C ALA A 1 33.77 -8.96 -5.57
N ILE A 2 32.57 -8.78 -5.04
CA ILE A 2 31.81 -7.53 -5.23
C ILE A 2 32.47 -6.51 -4.30
N GLU A 3 33.17 -5.51 -4.85
CA GLU A 3 33.95 -4.49 -4.13
C GLU A 3 33.20 -3.15 -4.03
N GLU A 4 31.86 -3.17 -4.08
CA GLU A 4 31.04 -1.95 -4.05
C GLU A 4 30.34 -1.77 -2.71
N ASP A 5 30.34 -0.53 -2.20
CA ASP A 5 29.54 -0.13 -1.03
C ASP A 5 28.07 -0.07 -1.42
N ILE A 6 27.32 -1.12 -1.07
CA ILE A 6 25.87 -1.20 -1.31
C ILE A 6 25.12 -0.58 -0.14
N ASN A 7 24.34 0.48 -0.40
CA ASN A 7 23.36 1.01 0.54
C ASN A 7 21.96 0.46 0.24
N ILE A 8 21.34 -0.23 1.21
CA ILE A 8 19.97 -0.76 1.08
C ILE A 8 19.02 0.17 1.83
N GLU A 9 18.18 0.87 1.07
CA GLU A 9 17.10 1.68 1.62
C GLU A 9 15.80 0.86 1.64
N ALA A 10 15.20 0.73 2.82
CA ALA A 10 13.94 0.02 3.02
C ALA A 10 12.87 0.97 3.62
N PRO A 11 12.43 2.00 2.86
CA PRO A 11 11.60 3.09 3.39
C PRO A 11 10.23 2.65 3.90
N LEU A 12 9.76 1.46 3.52
CA LEU A 12 8.41 0.96 3.86
C LEU A 12 8.41 -0.16 4.91
N ILE A 13 9.56 -0.58 5.43
CA ILE A 13 9.69 -1.85 6.17
C ILE A 13 8.95 -1.92 7.52
N LYS A 14 8.74 -0.77 8.18
CA LYS A 14 8.03 -0.66 9.47
C LYS A 14 6.65 -0.02 9.33
N LEU A 15 6.11 0.02 8.11
CA LEU A 15 4.83 0.68 7.82
C LEU A 15 3.71 -0.34 7.63
N GLU A 16 2.57 -0.03 8.22
CA GLU A 16 1.28 -0.65 7.93
C GLU A 16 0.79 -0.27 6.52
N LYS A 17 -0.10 -1.08 5.94
CA LYS A 17 -0.63 -0.79 4.60
C LYS A 17 -1.33 0.57 4.49
N SER A 18 -1.99 1.02 5.57
CA SER A 18 -2.63 2.33 5.60
C SER A 18 -1.63 3.49 5.51
N GLU A 19 -0.48 3.38 6.17
CA GLU A 19 0.58 4.40 6.14
C GLU A 19 1.23 4.43 4.74
N ILE A 20 1.35 3.29 4.07
CA ILE A 20 1.82 3.24 2.68
C ILE A 20 0.82 3.93 1.72
N TRP A 21 -0.49 3.81 1.97
CA TRP A 21 -1.50 4.54 1.21
C TRP A 21 -1.45 6.04 1.45
N GLU A 22 -1.22 6.47 2.69
CA GLU A 22 -0.99 7.88 3.04
C GLU A 22 0.20 8.47 2.28
N ILE A 23 1.32 7.73 2.20
CA ILE A 23 2.49 8.17 1.42
C ILE A 23 2.11 8.39 -0.05
N ALA A 24 1.36 7.47 -0.66
CA ALA A 24 0.92 7.62 -2.05
C ALA A 24 0.05 8.87 -2.25
N ASP A 25 -0.82 9.20 -1.28
CA ASP A 25 -1.67 10.38 -1.31
C ASP A 25 -0.88 11.68 -1.10
N ASN A 26 0.04 11.70 -0.13
CA ASN A 26 0.91 12.85 0.14
C ASN A 26 1.80 13.19 -1.06
N LEU A 27 2.14 12.20 -1.89
CA LEU A 27 2.86 12.40 -3.15
C LEU A 27 1.95 12.81 -4.33
N GLY A 28 0.62 12.82 -4.15
CA GLY A 28 -0.36 13.14 -5.19
C GLY A 28 -0.67 11.99 -6.16
N TYR A 29 -0.35 10.74 -5.80
CA TYR A 29 -0.47 9.56 -6.67
C TYR A 29 -1.46 8.51 -6.15
N LEU A 30 -2.35 8.84 -5.21
CA LEU A 30 -3.28 7.88 -4.62
C LEU A 30 -4.09 7.10 -5.68
N ASP A 31 -4.74 7.82 -6.60
CA ASP A 31 -5.56 7.20 -7.65
C ASP A 31 -4.73 6.39 -8.65
N TYR A 32 -3.53 6.88 -9.00
CA TYR A 32 -2.63 6.15 -9.87
C TYR A 32 -2.21 4.82 -9.24
N VAL A 33 -1.77 4.83 -7.97
CA VAL A 33 -1.41 3.60 -7.26
C VAL A 33 -2.62 2.67 -7.16
N LYS A 34 -3.80 3.21 -6.88
CA LYS A 34 -5.04 2.43 -6.76
C LYS A 34 -5.41 1.69 -8.05
N ASP A 35 -5.39 2.39 -9.18
CA ASP A 35 -5.97 1.90 -10.43
C ASP A 35 -4.94 1.32 -11.41
N LYS A 36 -3.64 1.66 -11.26
CA LYS A 36 -2.58 1.31 -12.23
C LYS A 36 -1.54 0.33 -11.71
N THR A 37 -1.59 -0.07 -10.43
CA THR A 37 -0.69 -1.09 -9.87
C THR A 37 -1.41 -2.41 -9.68
N PHE A 38 -0.63 -3.51 -9.60
CA PHE A 38 -1.15 -4.86 -9.42
C PHE A 38 -0.50 -5.53 -8.22
N SER A 39 -1.31 -6.00 -7.27
CA SER A 39 -0.83 -6.74 -6.10
C SER A 39 -1.47 -8.14 -5.98
N CYS A 40 -2.47 -8.45 -6.81
CA CYS A 40 -3.24 -9.69 -6.71
C CYS A 40 -2.37 -10.92 -6.97
N TRP A 41 -2.58 -11.99 -6.20
CA TRP A 41 -1.92 -13.28 -6.45
C TRP A 41 -2.55 -14.09 -7.58
N ASN A 42 -3.78 -13.77 -7.96
CA ASN A 42 -4.51 -14.49 -9.01
C ASN A 42 -4.23 -13.84 -10.36
N LYS A 43 -3.93 -14.65 -11.38
CA LYS A 43 -3.72 -14.20 -12.76
C LYS A 43 -5.06 -13.95 -13.45
N GLN A 44 -5.68 -12.83 -13.14
CA GLN A 44 -6.95 -12.39 -13.72
C GLN A 44 -6.88 -10.91 -14.09
N ASP A 45 -7.87 -10.45 -14.85
CA ASP A 45 -8.04 -9.02 -15.10
C ASP A 45 -8.41 -8.31 -13.79
N GLY A 46 -7.49 -7.47 -13.31
CA GLY A 46 -7.65 -6.69 -12.09
C GLY A 46 -7.49 -7.47 -10.78
N HIS A 47 -7.98 -6.88 -9.68
CA HIS A 47 -7.87 -7.45 -8.34
C HIS A 47 -9.06 -8.35 -8.02
N CYS A 48 -8.80 -9.57 -7.54
CA CYS A 48 -9.87 -10.54 -7.24
C CYS A 48 -10.71 -10.23 -5.99
N GLY A 49 -10.27 -9.31 -5.13
CA GLY A 49 -10.95 -8.93 -3.88
C GLY A 49 -10.95 -9.99 -2.77
N LYS A 50 -10.52 -11.23 -3.04
CA LYS A 50 -10.65 -12.37 -2.11
C LYS A 50 -9.35 -13.06 -1.68
N CYS A 51 -8.23 -12.80 -2.36
CA CYS A 51 -6.93 -13.33 -1.90
C CYS A 51 -6.34 -12.43 -0.80
N LEU A 52 -5.46 -12.97 0.04
CA LEU A 52 -4.91 -12.24 1.19
C LEU A 52 -4.24 -10.92 0.79
N SER A 53 -3.54 -10.88 -0.33
CA SER A 53 -2.96 -9.62 -0.85
C SER A 53 -4.03 -8.58 -1.21
N CYS A 54 -5.12 -8.98 -1.85
CA CYS A 54 -6.24 -8.08 -2.15
C CYS A 54 -6.93 -7.61 -0.87
N ILE A 55 -7.18 -8.51 0.08
CA ILE A 55 -7.81 -8.19 1.37
C ILE A 55 -6.95 -7.16 2.12
N SER A 56 -5.67 -7.44 2.32
CA SER A 56 -4.74 -6.52 3.00
C SER A 56 -4.63 -5.15 2.31
N ARG A 57 -4.62 -5.14 0.96
CA ARG A 57 -4.62 -3.89 0.17
C ARG A 57 -5.91 -3.08 0.39
N ILE A 58 -7.07 -3.71 0.35
CA ILE A 58 -8.39 -3.09 0.54
C ILE A 58 -8.54 -2.58 1.97
N GLU A 59 -8.22 -3.40 2.97
CA GLU A 59 -8.30 -3.03 4.38
C GLU A 59 -7.37 -1.86 4.71
N GLY A 60 -6.14 -1.89 4.19
CA GLY A 60 -5.20 -0.78 4.32
C GLY A 60 -5.75 0.53 3.73
N LEU A 61 -6.36 0.47 2.54
CA LEU A 61 -6.94 1.64 1.89
C LEU A 61 -8.13 2.18 2.68
N GLN A 62 -9.03 1.31 3.11
CA GLN A 62 -10.20 1.69 3.91
C GLN A 62 -9.80 2.31 5.24
N LYS A 63 -8.80 1.74 5.92
CA LYS A 63 -8.25 2.29 7.16
C LYS A 63 -7.67 3.68 6.91
N TYR A 64 -6.90 3.86 5.84
CA TYR A 64 -6.35 5.16 5.47
C TYR A 64 -7.45 6.20 5.22
N LEU A 65 -8.46 5.87 4.40
CA LEU A 65 -9.54 6.80 4.07
C LEU A 65 -10.34 7.23 5.31
N LYS A 66 -10.61 6.31 6.25
CA LYS A 66 -11.26 6.66 7.53
C LYS A 66 -10.44 7.66 8.35
N ILE A 67 -9.13 7.43 8.44
CA ILE A 67 -8.19 8.34 9.12
C ILE A 67 -8.22 9.72 8.43
N LYS A 68 -8.15 9.75 7.10
CA LYS A 68 -8.19 10.98 6.29
C LYS A 68 -9.49 11.77 6.48
N GLU A 69 -10.62 11.09 6.61
CA GLU A 69 -11.94 11.68 6.85
C GLU A 69 -12.14 12.16 8.31
N GLY A 70 -11.15 11.98 9.19
CA GLY A 70 -11.25 12.34 10.60
C GLY A 70 -12.15 11.40 11.41
N VAL A 71 -12.49 10.23 10.86
CA VAL A 71 -13.26 9.19 11.55
C VAL A 71 -12.26 8.34 12.34
N GLU A 72 -11.92 8.80 13.54
CA GLU A 72 -11.01 8.10 14.46
C GLU A 72 -11.44 6.62 14.67
N SER A 73 -10.60 5.69 14.23
CA SER A 73 -10.51 4.38 14.86
C SER A 73 -9.34 4.44 15.85
N GLY A 74 -9.64 4.86 17.08
CA GLY A 74 -8.72 4.82 18.20
C GLY A 74 -8.11 3.42 18.36
N LYS A 75 -6.84 3.40 18.76
CA LYS A 75 -6.15 2.19 19.22
C LYS A 75 -6.81 1.65 20.50
#